data_AF-A0AB38KKM7-F1
#
_entry.id   AF-A0AB38KKM7-F1
#
_cell.length_a   1.000
_cell.length_b   1.000
_cell.length_c   1.000
_cell.angle_alpha   90.00
_cell.angle_beta   90.00
_cell.angle_gamma   90.00
#
_symmetry.space_group_name_H-M   'P 1'
#
loop_
_entity.id
_entity.type
_entity.pdbx_description
1 polymer ?
#
loop_
_entity_poly.entity_id
_entity_poly.type
_entity_poly.pdbx_seq_one_letter_code
_entity_poly.pdbx_strand_id
1 'polypeptide(L)'
;MKIFIFLLAISLNIFALESYKPSADFSSYFNNTNCSQILDKFFYLNCYDYKLKGTKAVAYKVEASNLKNKQIKKRPRFEDDTNIPKKYRTTWSDYKNSGYTRGHTAPNASFSFSKAAQNSVFLMSNITPQIAQINNKIWNEIEQRERNLAFKFQSIEVLNLVLYDKESQYIKNRIAIPSFYVKIIKTPKFKECYQVPNHEVNDENIKQYQINCDKF
;
A
#
# COMPACT_ATOMS: atom_id res chain seq x y z
N MET A 1 49.02 1.82 46.09
CA MET A 1 48.00 2.69 45.45
C MET A 1 47.50 1.98 44.20
N LYS A 2 46.36 1.27 44.27
CA LYS A 2 45.78 0.54 43.12
C LYS A 2 44.69 1.41 42.49
N ILE A 3 44.90 1.84 41.26
CA ILE A 3 43.95 2.61 40.47
C ILE A 3 42.89 1.64 39.93
N PHE A 4 41.65 1.78 40.39
CA PHE A 4 40.50 1.11 39.79
C PHE A 4 40.03 1.93 38.60
N ILE A 5 40.21 1.39 37.39
CA ILE A 5 39.63 1.95 36.16
C ILE A 5 38.18 1.44 36.09
N PHE A 6 37.22 2.33 36.35
CA PHE A 6 35.81 2.08 36.06
C PHE A 6 35.60 2.20 34.54
N LEU A 7 35.45 1.06 33.87
CA LEU A 7 34.96 1.01 32.49
C LEU A 7 33.46 1.31 32.50
N LEU A 8 33.11 2.54 32.15
CA LEU A 8 31.72 2.95 31.93
C LEU A 8 31.24 2.31 30.62
N ALA A 9 30.47 1.23 30.71
CA ALA A 9 29.83 0.62 29.56
C ALA A 9 28.71 1.55 29.06
N ILE A 10 29.00 2.35 28.04
CA ILE A 10 27.99 3.14 27.33
C ILE A 10 27.18 2.14 26.48
N SER A 11 26.01 1.74 26.99
CA SER A 11 25.05 0.98 26.20
C SER A 11 24.48 1.89 25.11
N LEU A 12 25.03 1.81 23.90
CA LEU A 12 24.40 2.32 22.70
C LEU A 12 23.07 1.56 22.53
N ASN A 13 21.95 2.21 22.84
CA ASN A 13 20.64 1.72 22.44
C ASN A 13 20.55 1.78 20.92
N ILE A 14 20.96 0.70 20.26
CA ILE A 14 20.74 0.48 18.84
C ILE A 14 19.23 0.20 18.71
N PHE A 15 18.43 1.23 18.44
CA PHE A 15 17.05 1.02 18.00
C PHE A 15 17.10 0.30 16.65
N ALA A 16 16.82 -1.00 16.66
CA ALA A 16 16.64 -1.78 15.45
C ALA A 16 15.44 -1.18 14.69
N LEU A 17 15.64 -0.87 13.41
CA LEU A 17 14.56 -0.46 12.53
C LEU A 17 13.66 -1.68 12.31
N GLU A 18 12.50 -1.72 12.95
CA GLU A 18 11.55 -2.82 12.79
C GLU A 18 10.70 -2.65 11.51
N SER A 19 10.35 -3.77 10.87
CA SER A 19 9.35 -3.76 9.80
C SER A 19 7.97 -3.38 10.34
N TYR A 20 7.14 -2.84 9.46
CA TYR A 20 5.75 -2.52 9.77
C TYR A 20 4.99 -3.78 10.21
N LYS A 21 4.28 -3.67 11.34
CA LYS A 21 3.37 -4.68 11.85
C LYS A 21 1.96 -4.11 11.90
N PRO A 22 0.97 -4.75 11.27
CA PRO A 22 -0.40 -4.28 11.33
C PRO A 22 -1.02 -4.46 12.71
N SER A 23 -2.00 -3.63 13.03
CA SER A 23 -2.92 -3.86 14.15
C SER A 23 -3.68 -5.19 14.03
N ALA A 24 -4.23 -5.66 15.14
CA ALA A 24 -4.82 -7.00 15.24
C ALA A 24 -6.00 -7.24 14.28
N ASP A 25 -6.81 -6.23 14.01
CA ASP A 25 -7.89 -6.30 13.02
C ASP A 25 -7.35 -6.34 11.59
N PHE A 26 -6.33 -5.55 11.26
CA PHE A 26 -5.73 -5.58 9.92
C PHE A 26 -4.89 -6.84 9.69
N SER A 27 -4.26 -7.40 10.73
CA SER A 27 -3.47 -8.63 10.62
C SER A 27 -4.30 -9.83 10.17
N SER A 28 -5.60 -9.83 10.46
CA SER A 28 -6.54 -10.88 10.02
C SER A 28 -6.61 -11.04 8.49
N TYR A 29 -6.28 -10.00 7.72
CA TYR A 29 -6.26 -10.03 6.26
C TYR A 29 -5.00 -10.69 5.67
N PHE A 30 -3.95 -10.90 6.47
CA PHE A 30 -2.65 -11.42 6.03
C PHE A 30 -2.42 -12.82 6.59
N ASN A 31 -3.03 -13.81 5.96
CA ASN A 31 -2.91 -15.22 6.33
C ASN A 31 -2.90 -16.11 5.08
N ASN A 32 -2.53 -17.38 5.24
CA ASN A 32 -2.37 -18.32 4.11
C ASN A 32 -3.69 -18.84 3.52
N THR A 33 -4.85 -18.53 4.13
CA THR A 33 -6.16 -18.84 3.52
C THR A 33 -6.62 -17.70 2.62
N ASN A 34 -6.23 -16.46 2.93
CA ASN A 34 -6.57 -15.28 2.14
C ASN A 34 -5.52 -14.97 1.05
N CYS A 35 -4.24 -15.19 1.33
CA CYS A 35 -3.12 -14.84 0.46
C CYS A 35 -2.44 -16.10 -0.08
N SER A 36 -2.06 -16.08 -1.36
CA SER A 36 -1.13 -17.09 -1.88
C SER A 36 0.29 -16.88 -1.33
N GLN A 37 0.64 -15.61 -1.09
CA GLN A 37 1.91 -15.21 -0.48
C GLN A 37 1.70 -13.91 0.30
N ILE A 38 2.16 -13.87 1.54
CA ILE A 38 2.28 -12.63 2.30
C ILE A 38 3.68 -12.06 2.01
N LEU A 39 3.72 -10.84 1.48
CA LEU A 39 4.94 -10.13 1.16
C LEU A 39 5.19 -9.07 2.23
N ASP A 40 6.17 -9.30 3.10
CA ASP A 40 6.72 -8.25 3.95
C ASP A 40 7.66 -7.38 3.12
N LYS A 41 7.27 -6.12 2.90
CA LYS A 41 8.04 -5.13 2.14
C LYS A 41 8.71 -4.10 3.04
N PHE A 42 8.90 -4.45 4.31
CA PHE A 42 9.45 -3.63 5.38
C PHE A 42 8.57 -2.44 5.79
N PHE A 43 8.10 -1.64 4.83
CA PHE A 43 7.27 -0.46 5.09
C PHE A 43 5.76 -0.75 5.05
N TYR A 44 5.38 -1.88 4.47
CA TYR A 44 4.00 -2.33 4.31
C TYR A 44 3.93 -3.85 4.20
N LEU A 45 2.76 -4.43 4.49
CA LEU A 45 2.45 -5.82 4.18
C LEU A 45 1.54 -5.89 2.95
N ASN A 46 1.78 -6.87 2.07
CA ASN A 46 0.95 -7.12 0.90
C ASN A 46 0.49 -8.59 0.87
N CYS A 47 -0.83 -8.79 0.84
CA CYS A 47 -1.49 -10.06 0.62
C CYS A 47 -1.63 -10.29 -0.89
N TYR A 48 -0.71 -11.06 -1.48
CA TYR A 48 -0.68 -11.32 -2.91
C TYR A 48 -1.38 -12.63 -3.28
N ASP A 49 -2.12 -12.62 -4.39
CA ASP A 49 -2.82 -13.81 -4.92
C ASP A 49 -2.24 -14.22 -6.27
N TYR A 50 -1.81 -15.48 -6.37
CA TYR A 50 -1.16 -16.03 -7.56
C TYR A 50 -2.11 -16.23 -8.74
N LYS A 51 -3.40 -16.49 -8.50
CA LYS A 51 -4.40 -16.69 -9.55
C LYS A 51 -4.82 -15.35 -10.16
N LEU A 52 -4.95 -14.32 -9.32
CA LEU A 52 -5.26 -12.96 -9.74
C LEU A 52 -4.03 -12.24 -10.30
N LYS A 53 -2.82 -12.69 -9.91
CA LYS A 53 -1.55 -11.99 -10.13
C LYS A 53 -1.62 -10.53 -9.67
N GLY A 54 -2.25 -10.33 -8.52
CA GLY A 54 -2.54 -9.01 -7.97
C GLY A 54 -2.62 -9.06 -6.45
N THR A 55 -2.65 -7.88 -5.85
CA THR A 55 -2.83 -7.73 -4.41
C THR A 55 -4.31 -7.87 -4.06
N LYS A 56 -4.63 -8.47 -2.91
CA LYS A 56 -5.96 -8.45 -2.28
C LYS A 56 -6.04 -7.45 -1.12
N ALA A 57 -4.95 -7.26 -0.39
CA ALA A 57 -4.87 -6.33 0.73
C ALA A 57 -3.45 -5.75 0.88
N VAL A 58 -3.33 -4.46 1.15
CA VAL A 58 -2.09 -3.80 1.57
C VAL A 58 -2.31 -2.99 2.83
N ALA A 59 -1.49 -3.22 3.85
CA ALA A 59 -1.55 -2.47 5.10
C ALA A 59 -0.24 -1.71 5.33
N TYR A 60 -0.34 -0.48 5.82
CA TYR A 60 0.80 0.37 6.13
C TYR A 60 0.45 1.47 7.14
N LYS A 61 1.50 2.11 7.66
CA LYS A 61 1.39 3.28 8.53
C LYS A 61 1.83 4.53 7.76
N VAL A 62 1.08 5.61 7.90
CA VAL A 62 1.50 6.94 7.43
C VAL A 62 1.84 7.78 8.65
N GLU A 63 3.05 8.33 8.69
CA GLU A 63 3.53 9.16 9.79
C GLU A 63 3.79 10.58 9.32
N ALA A 64 3.31 11.57 10.07
CA ALA A 64 3.52 12.97 9.76
C ALA A 64 5.02 13.33 9.71
N SER A 65 5.84 12.71 10.55
CA SER A 65 7.31 12.84 10.54
C SER A 65 7.89 12.47 9.17
N ASN A 66 7.49 11.34 8.61
CA ASN A 66 7.92 10.89 7.29
C ASN A 66 7.43 11.83 6.19
N LEU A 67 6.22 12.37 6.29
CA LEU A 67 5.69 13.33 5.31
C LEU A 67 6.39 14.70 5.38
N LYS A 68 6.89 15.12 6.55
CA LYS A 68 7.65 16.37 6.75
C LYS A 68 9.07 16.30 6.20
N ASN A 69 9.63 15.09 6.04
CA ASN A 69 10.94 14.91 5.44
C ASN A 69 10.96 15.41 3.98
N LYS A 70 12.16 15.67 3.46
CA LYS A 70 12.34 16.04 2.05
C LYS A 70 11.85 14.91 1.14
N GLN A 71 10.73 15.13 0.46
CA GLN A 71 10.14 14.15 -0.44
C GLN A 71 10.94 14.04 -1.75
N ILE A 72 11.26 12.82 -2.14
CA ILE A 72 11.96 12.49 -3.39
C ILE A 72 10.99 12.64 -4.55
N LYS A 73 11.18 13.71 -5.35
CA LYS A 73 10.34 14.00 -6.51
C LYS A 73 10.55 13.02 -7.68
N LYS A 74 11.78 12.53 -7.86
CA LYS A 74 12.14 11.63 -8.97
C LYS A 74 11.59 10.22 -8.72
N ARG A 75 10.55 9.85 -9.46
CA ARG A 75 9.97 8.50 -9.42
C ARG A 75 10.95 7.46 -9.98
N PRO A 76 11.12 6.29 -9.33
CA PRO A 76 11.84 5.16 -9.92
C PRO A 76 11.06 4.54 -11.09
N ARG A 77 11.70 3.59 -11.76
CA ARG A 77 11.01 2.72 -12.73
C ARG A 77 10.20 1.67 -11.96
N PHE A 78 9.16 1.16 -12.61
CA PHE A 78 8.47 -0.03 -12.10
C PHE A 78 9.37 -1.25 -12.28
N GLU A 79 9.44 -2.08 -11.24
CA GLU A 79 10.31 -3.25 -11.21
C GLU A 79 9.54 -4.50 -10.83
N ASP A 80 9.95 -5.61 -11.44
CA ASP A 80 9.48 -6.95 -11.14
C ASP A 80 9.76 -7.32 -9.67
N ASP A 81 8.77 -7.87 -8.96
CA ASP A 81 8.98 -8.34 -7.58
C ASP A 81 9.61 -9.74 -7.57
N THR A 82 10.91 -9.81 -7.30
CA THR A 82 11.67 -11.06 -7.35
C THR A 82 11.31 -12.08 -6.28
N ASN A 83 10.61 -11.66 -5.22
CA ASN A 83 10.14 -12.54 -4.16
C ASN A 83 8.95 -13.40 -4.59
N ILE A 84 8.32 -13.08 -5.73
CA ILE A 84 7.22 -13.85 -6.31
C ILE A 84 7.78 -14.82 -7.35
N PRO A 85 7.37 -16.11 -7.36
CA PRO A 85 7.76 -17.06 -8.39
C PRO A 85 7.44 -16.54 -9.80
N LYS A 86 8.36 -16.73 -10.75
CA LYS A 86 8.28 -16.15 -12.11
C LYS A 86 6.94 -16.38 -12.81
N LYS A 87 6.30 -17.54 -12.61
CA LYS A 87 4.98 -17.89 -13.18
C LYS A 87 3.85 -16.95 -12.75
N TYR A 88 3.95 -16.39 -11.55
CA TYR A 88 2.93 -15.55 -10.92
C TYR A 88 3.28 -14.06 -10.91
N ARG A 89 4.47 -13.70 -11.41
CA ARG A 89 4.95 -12.32 -11.44
C ARG A 89 4.31 -11.53 -12.59
N THR A 90 4.13 -10.24 -12.36
CA THR A 90 3.68 -9.26 -13.35
C THR A 90 4.81 -8.29 -13.68
N THR A 91 4.76 -7.74 -14.89
CA THR A 91 5.74 -6.79 -15.40
C THR A 91 5.06 -5.51 -15.85
N TRP A 92 5.79 -4.39 -15.89
CA TRP A 92 5.21 -3.13 -16.33
C TRP A 92 4.74 -3.18 -17.80
N SER A 93 5.35 -4.02 -18.64
CA SER A 93 5.00 -4.17 -20.05
C SER A 93 3.64 -4.84 -20.27
N ASP A 94 3.15 -5.62 -19.30
CA ASP A 94 1.84 -6.28 -19.37
C ASP A 94 0.69 -5.25 -19.44
N TYR A 95 0.92 -4.04 -18.90
CA TYR A 95 -0.05 -2.95 -18.88
C TYR A 95 -0.08 -2.16 -20.20
N LYS A 96 0.91 -2.33 -21.07
CA LYS A 96 1.01 -1.56 -22.32
C LYS A 96 -0.13 -1.93 -23.28
N ASN A 97 -0.86 -0.91 -23.73
CA ASN A 97 -2.04 -1.01 -24.60
C ASN A 97 -3.17 -1.85 -24.00
N SER A 98 -3.27 -1.91 -22.66
CA SER A 98 -4.35 -2.65 -21.98
C SER A 98 -5.62 -1.84 -21.76
N GLY A 99 -5.56 -0.50 -21.90
CA GLY A 99 -6.60 0.43 -21.45
C GLY A 99 -6.51 0.79 -19.96
N TYR A 100 -5.64 0.14 -19.19
CA TYR A 100 -5.47 0.36 -17.76
C TYR A 100 -4.13 1.03 -17.42
N THR A 101 -4.15 1.83 -16.37
CA THR A 101 -2.95 2.39 -15.76
C THR A 101 -2.33 1.43 -14.75
N ARG A 102 -1.09 1.71 -14.34
CA ARG A 102 -0.39 1.02 -13.24
C ARG A 102 -0.78 1.70 -11.92
N GLY A 103 -1.90 1.27 -11.33
CA GLY A 103 -2.44 1.80 -10.09
C GLY A 103 -1.67 1.28 -8.89
N HIS A 104 -1.19 2.18 -8.03
CA HIS A 104 -0.54 1.80 -6.78
C HIS A 104 -1.57 1.39 -5.74
N THR A 105 -1.29 0.33 -4.97
CA THR A 105 -2.12 -0.01 -3.80
C THR A 105 -1.59 0.70 -2.56
N ALA A 106 -0.29 0.63 -2.24
CA ALA A 106 0.40 1.59 -1.35
C ALA A 106 0.95 2.77 -2.17
N PRO A 107 0.60 4.03 -1.85
CA PRO A 107 0.84 5.16 -2.73
C PRO A 107 2.24 5.75 -2.64
N ASN A 108 2.87 6.05 -3.78
CA ASN A 108 4.20 6.67 -3.84
C ASN A 108 4.35 7.92 -2.95
N ALA A 109 3.35 8.80 -2.91
CA ALA A 109 3.43 10.06 -2.19
C ALA A 109 3.48 9.89 -0.65
N SER A 110 3.03 8.76 -0.11
CA SER A 110 3.14 8.43 1.32
C SER A 110 4.48 7.75 1.67
N PHE A 111 5.27 7.35 0.65
CA PHE A 111 6.50 6.56 0.79
C PHE A 111 7.74 7.25 0.17
N SER A 112 7.61 8.48 -0.35
CA SER A 112 8.72 9.20 -1.02
C SER A 112 9.74 9.84 -0.07
N PHE A 113 9.71 9.54 1.22
CA PHE A 113 10.60 10.10 2.24
C PHE A 113 11.98 9.43 2.29
N SER A 114 12.13 8.23 1.71
CA SER A 114 13.41 7.55 1.52
C SER A 114 13.43 6.77 0.22
N LYS A 115 14.62 6.51 -0.32
CA LYS A 115 14.75 5.78 -1.59
C LYS A 115 14.25 4.34 -1.46
N ALA A 116 14.50 3.70 -0.32
CA ALA A 116 14.05 2.34 -0.03
C ALA A 116 12.53 2.25 0.02
N ALA A 117 11.88 3.16 0.77
CA ALA A 117 10.41 3.21 0.84
C ALA A 117 9.80 3.49 -0.53
N GLN A 118 10.33 4.46 -1.27
CA GLN A 118 9.83 4.79 -2.59
C GLN A 118 10.00 3.65 -3.60
N ASN A 119 11.15 2.98 -3.62
CA ASN A 119 11.36 1.83 -4.51
C ASN A 119 10.42 0.68 -4.16
N SER A 120 10.16 0.45 -2.86
CA SER A 120 9.30 -0.67 -2.41
C SER A 120 7.87 -0.60 -2.97
N VAL A 121 7.31 0.60 -3.18
CA VAL A 121 5.95 0.76 -3.73
C VAL A 121 5.89 0.75 -5.26
N PHE A 122 7.04 0.77 -5.95
CA PHE A 122 7.15 0.61 -7.41
C PHE A 122 7.36 -0.86 -7.84
N LEU A 123 7.43 -1.79 -6.88
CA LEU A 123 7.39 -3.21 -7.18
C LEU A 123 6.04 -3.58 -7.77
N MET A 124 6.05 -4.36 -8.85
CA MET A 124 4.84 -4.74 -9.59
C MET A 124 3.83 -5.55 -8.76
N SER A 125 4.26 -6.13 -7.63
CA SER A 125 3.35 -6.77 -6.66
C SER A 125 2.38 -5.78 -6.01
N ASN A 126 2.73 -4.51 -5.89
CA ASN A 126 1.89 -3.42 -5.36
C ASN A 126 0.96 -2.80 -6.43
N ILE A 127 1.05 -3.25 -7.68
CA ILE A 127 0.42 -2.59 -8.82
C ILE A 127 -0.76 -3.40 -9.34
N THR A 128 -1.89 -2.72 -9.59
CA THR A 128 -3.09 -3.32 -10.18
C THR A 128 -3.57 -2.54 -11.42
N PRO A 129 -4.30 -3.19 -12.37
CA PRO A 129 -4.94 -2.50 -13.48
C PRO A 129 -6.02 -1.54 -12.99
N GLN A 130 -5.78 -0.24 -13.12
CA GLN A 130 -6.71 0.79 -12.63
C GLN A 130 -7.13 1.74 -13.75
N ILE A 131 -8.43 2.05 -13.82
CA ILE A 131 -8.97 3.04 -14.75
C ILE A 131 -8.34 4.41 -14.50
N ALA A 132 -7.96 5.10 -15.58
CA ALA A 132 -7.18 6.33 -15.50
C ALA A 132 -7.89 7.45 -14.71
N GLN A 133 -9.21 7.60 -14.90
CA GLN A 133 -10.02 8.55 -14.14
C GLN A 133 -9.96 8.24 -12.64
N ILE A 134 -10.14 6.97 -12.26
CA ILE A 134 -10.10 6.52 -10.88
C ILE A 134 -8.73 6.73 -10.26
N ASN A 135 -7.66 6.29 -10.92
CA ASN A 135 -6.28 6.41 -10.43
C ASN A 135 -5.85 7.88 -10.26
N ASN A 136 -6.05 8.70 -11.30
CA ASN A 136 -5.48 10.05 -11.33
C ASN A 136 -6.30 11.09 -10.56
N LYS A 137 -7.58 10.81 -10.30
CA LYS A 137 -8.49 11.75 -9.65
C LYS A 137 -8.96 11.21 -8.31
N ILE A 138 -10.02 10.41 -8.30
CA ILE A 138 -10.73 10.00 -7.08
C ILE A 138 -9.80 9.29 -6.09
N TRP A 139 -9.07 8.27 -6.54
CA TRP A 139 -8.17 7.51 -5.67
C TRP A 139 -7.00 8.37 -5.19
N ASN A 140 -6.42 9.21 -6.06
CA ASN A 140 -5.36 10.15 -5.69
C ASN A 140 -5.83 11.21 -4.68
N GLU A 141 -7.08 11.67 -4.74
CA GLU A 141 -7.65 12.60 -3.75
C GLU A 141 -7.85 11.90 -2.39
N ILE A 142 -8.31 10.65 -2.39
CA ILE A 142 -8.38 9.81 -1.18
C ILE A 142 -6.97 9.55 -0.61
N GLU A 143 -5.96 9.36 -1.46
CA GLU A 143 -4.56 9.26 -1.03
C GLU A 143 -4.03 10.59 -0.47
N GLN A 144 -4.48 11.74 -0.97
CA GLN A 144 -4.18 13.04 -0.36
C GLN A 144 -4.87 13.18 1.00
N ARG A 145 -6.09 12.66 1.13
CA ARG A 145 -6.85 12.66 2.38
C ARG A 145 -6.15 11.88 3.49
N GLU A 146 -5.59 10.69 3.23
CA GLU A 146 -4.80 9.96 4.23
C GLU A 146 -3.60 10.78 4.72
N ARG A 147 -2.88 11.47 3.82
CA ARG A 147 -1.73 12.30 4.21
C ARG A 147 -2.15 13.50 5.08
N ASN A 148 -3.27 14.14 4.74
CA ASN A 148 -3.83 15.22 5.56
C ASN A 148 -4.25 14.73 6.94
N LEU A 149 -4.84 13.53 7.02
CA LEU A 149 -5.20 12.89 8.29
C LEU A 149 -3.96 12.51 9.11
N ALA A 150 -2.89 12.04 8.47
CA ALA A 150 -1.62 11.78 9.14
C ALA A 150 -1.05 13.06 9.76
N PHE A 151 -1.08 14.20 9.06
CA PHE A 151 -0.67 15.49 9.63
C PHE A 151 -1.54 15.90 10.83
N LYS A 152 -2.86 15.68 10.76
CA LYS A 152 -3.80 15.98 11.83
C LYS A 152 -3.57 15.12 13.07
N PHE A 153 -3.40 13.82 12.90
CA PHE A 153 -3.35 12.84 13.99
C PHE A 153 -1.92 12.39 14.36
N GLN A 154 -0.89 12.99 13.77
CA GLN A 154 0.53 12.59 13.80
C GLN A 154 0.82 11.25 13.12
N SER A 155 -0.08 10.27 13.21
CA SER A 155 -0.02 9.04 12.47
C SER A 155 -1.40 8.42 12.26
N ILE A 156 -1.54 7.72 11.16
CA ILE A 156 -2.68 6.85 10.84
C ILE A 156 -2.17 5.48 10.40
N GLU A 157 -3.03 4.49 10.53
CA GLU A 157 -2.88 3.20 9.87
C GLU A 157 -3.87 3.09 8.73
N VAL A 158 -3.45 2.47 7.62
CA VAL A 158 -4.25 2.33 6.40
C VAL A 158 -4.28 0.88 5.97
N LEU A 159 -5.46 0.38 5.60
CA LEU A 159 -5.67 -0.87 4.88
C LEU A 159 -6.35 -0.55 3.55
N ASN A 160 -5.70 -0.92 2.45
CA ASN A 160 -6.31 -0.91 1.12
C ASN A 160 -6.69 -2.34 0.74
N LEU A 161 -7.97 -2.56 0.43
CA LEU A 161 -8.44 -3.82 -0.13
C LEU A 161 -8.69 -3.66 -1.62
N VAL A 162 -8.40 -4.72 -2.37
CA VAL A 162 -8.67 -4.79 -3.81
C VAL A 162 -9.66 -5.92 -4.01
N LEU A 163 -10.85 -5.57 -4.47
CA LEU A 163 -11.96 -6.49 -4.66
C LEU A 163 -12.03 -6.90 -6.13
N TYR A 164 -12.28 -8.18 -6.35
CA TYR A 164 -12.33 -8.81 -7.66
C TYR A 164 -13.65 -9.53 -7.80
N ASP A 165 -14.24 -9.48 -8.99
CA ASP A 165 -15.43 -10.25 -9.28
C ASP A 165 -15.07 -11.73 -9.45
N LYS A 166 -16.04 -12.61 -9.16
CA LYS A 166 -15.88 -14.07 -9.33
C LYS A 166 -15.41 -14.43 -10.75
N GLU A 167 -15.91 -13.69 -11.73
CA GLU A 167 -15.55 -13.80 -13.15
C GLU A 167 -14.82 -12.53 -13.61
N SER A 168 -13.65 -12.28 -13.03
CA SER A 168 -12.82 -11.12 -13.37
C SER A 168 -12.40 -11.13 -14.85
N GLN A 169 -12.36 -9.95 -15.45
CA GLN A 169 -11.65 -9.74 -16.71
C GLN A 169 -10.13 -9.70 -16.47
N TYR A 170 -9.35 -9.86 -17.54
CA TYR A 170 -7.90 -9.91 -17.46
C TYR A 170 -7.23 -9.05 -18.53
N ILE A 171 -6.14 -8.38 -18.16
CA ILE A 171 -5.18 -7.84 -19.13
C ILE A 171 -4.18 -8.93 -19.55
N LYS A 172 -3.13 -8.54 -20.30
CA LYS A 172 -2.03 -9.45 -20.69
C LYS A 172 -1.43 -10.15 -19.47
N ASN A 173 -0.77 -11.29 -19.70
CA ASN A 173 -0.19 -12.13 -18.65
C ASN A 173 -1.23 -12.64 -17.62
N ARG A 174 -2.53 -12.59 -17.95
CA ARG A 174 -3.64 -13.04 -17.10
C ARG A 174 -3.69 -12.31 -15.76
N ILE A 175 -3.43 -11.01 -15.76
CA ILE A 175 -3.55 -10.16 -14.57
C ILE A 175 -5.02 -9.75 -14.43
N ALA A 176 -5.64 -10.09 -13.30
CA ALA A 176 -7.04 -9.78 -13.06
C ALA A 176 -7.25 -8.27 -12.91
N ILE A 177 -8.37 -7.79 -13.45
CA ILE A 177 -8.82 -6.42 -13.30
C ILE A 177 -9.72 -6.35 -12.05
N PRO A 178 -9.37 -5.54 -11.04
CA PRO A 178 -10.23 -5.31 -9.88
C PRO A 178 -11.57 -4.68 -10.27
N SER A 179 -12.64 -4.98 -9.53
CA SER A 179 -13.93 -4.30 -9.67
C SER A 179 -14.07 -3.11 -8.72
N PHE A 180 -13.49 -3.18 -7.52
CA PHE A 180 -13.50 -2.10 -6.54
C PHE A 180 -12.18 -1.99 -5.76
N TYR A 181 -11.93 -0.79 -5.27
CA TYR A 181 -10.90 -0.50 -4.28
C TYR A 181 -11.56 -0.01 -3.00
N VAL A 182 -11.12 -0.52 -1.85
CA VAL A 182 -11.54 -0.05 -0.54
C VAL A 182 -10.34 0.52 0.18
N LYS A 183 -10.49 1.68 0.83
CA LYS A 183 -9.48 2.23 1.74
C LYS A 183 -10.10 2.41 3.11
N ILE A 184 -9.43 1.90 4.13
CA ILE A 184 -9.78 2.07 5.55
C ILE A 184 -8.64 2.84 6.19
N ILE A 185 -8.93 4.03 6.72
CA ILE A 185 -7.96 4.90 7.41
C ILE A 185 -8.36 4.95 8.88
N LYS A 186 -7.42 4.71 9.80
CA LYS A 186 -7.75 4.71 11.23
C LYS A 186 -6.66 5.23 12.16
N THR A 187 -7.12 5.60 13.34
CA THR A 187 -6.37 5.73 14.60
C THR A 187 -7.15 4.98 15.70
N PRO A 188 -6.66 4.89 16.95
CA PRO A 188 -7.45 4.29 18.03
C PRO A 188 -8.81 4.94 18.30
N LYS A 189 -9.02 6.20 17.86
CA LYS A 189 -10.24 6.99 18.14
C LYS A 189 -10.94 7.49 16.87
N PHE A 190 -10.51 7.06 15.69
CA PHE A 190 -11.01 7.56 14.41
C PHE A 190 -10.96 6.47 13.34
N LYS A 191 -11.99 6.36 12.51
CA LYS A 191 -12.03 5.48 11.33
C LYS A 191 -12.75 6.22 10.19
N GLU A 192 -12.21 6.17 8.98
CA GLU A 192 -12.80 6.75 7.77
C GLU A 192 -12.57 5.77 6.61
N CYS A 193 -13.63 5.46 5.84
CA CYS A 193 -13.57 4.42 4.82
C CYS A 193 -14.18 4.87 3.50
N TYR A 194 -13.58 4.37 2.41
CA TYR A 194 -14.01 4.63 1.04
C TYR A 194 -14.13 3.33 0.25
N GLN A 195 -15.09 3.24 -0.66
CA GLN A 195 -15.17 2.20 -1.67
C GLN A 195 -15.40 2.83 -3.04
N VAL A 196 -14.45 2.61 -3.96
CA VAL A 196 -14.42 3.24 -5.28
C VAL A 196 -14.48 2.15 -6.36
N PRO A 197 -15.38 2.24 -7.35
CA PRO A 197 -15.40 1.31 -8.47
C PRO A 197 -14.19 1.49 -9.39
N ASN A 198 -13.83 0.45 -10.13
CA ASN A 198 -12.80 0.51 -11.18
C ASN A 198 -13.42 0.63 -12.59
N HIS A 199 -14.32 1.59 -12.76
CA HIS A 199 -14.91 1.99 -14.04
C HIS A 199 -15.09 3.51 -14.07
N GLU A 200 -15.36 4.08 -15.24
CA GLU A 200 -15.60 5.53 -15.35
C GLU A 200 -16.90 5.94 -14.64
N VAL A 201 -16.84 7.09 -13.96
CA VAL A 201 -17.92 7.61 -13.11
C VAL A 201 -18.19 9.08 -13.44
N ASN A 202 -19.41 9.52 -13.15
CA ASN A 202 -19.84 10.89 -13.47
C ASN A 202 -19.47 11.91 -12.38
N ASP A 203 -19.49 11.52 -11.10
CA ASP A 203 -19.15 12.40 -9.97
C ASP A 203 -17.80 12.00 -9.39
N GLU A 204 -16.82 12.91 -9.42
CA GLU A 204 -15.46 12.67 -8.94
C GLU A 204 -15.28 13.07 -7.46
N ASN A 205 -16.33 13.54 -6.79
CA ASN A 205 -16.29 13.93 -5.38
C ASN A 205 -16.13 12.71 -4.47
N ILE A 206 -15.02 12.65 -3.73
CA ILE A 206 -14.70 11.52 -2.86
C ILE A 206 -15.75 11.23 -1.79
N LYS A 207 -16.59 12.22 -1.42
CA LYS A 207 -17.67 12.04 -0.43
C LYS A 207 -18.73 11.03 -0.89
N GLN A 208 -18.96 10.89 -2.19
CA GLN A 208 -19.91 9.89 -2.73
C GLN A 208 -19.46 8.45 -2.48
N TYR A 209 -18.14 8.27 -2.34
CA TYR A 209 -17.52 6.97 -2.16
C TYR A 209 -17.26 6.64 -0.68
N GLN A 210 -17.60 7.56 0.23
CA GLN A 210 -17.47 7.32 1.66
C GLN A 210 -18.52 6.30 2.12
N ILE A 211 -18.09 5.32 2.91
CA ILE A 211 -18.93 4.22 3.38
C ILE A 211 -18.79 4.01 4.89
N ASN A 212 -19.75 3.28 5.48
CA ASN A 212 -19.58 2.80 6.85
C ASN A 212 -18.45 1.75 6.88
N CYS A 213 -17.48 1.99 7.77
CA CYS A 213 -16.34 1.14 8.04
C CYS A 213 -16.65 -0.22 8.69
N ASP A 214 -17.84 -0.43 9.23
CA ASP A 214 -18.24 -1.69 9.90
C ASP A 214 -18.50 -2.83 8.91
N LYS A 215 -18.48 -2.52 7.61
CA LYS A 215 -18.56 -3.52 6.54
C LYS A 215 -17.26 -4.34 6.38
N PHE A 216 -16.18 -3.98 7.08
CA PHE A 216 -14.83 -4.53 6.92
C PHE A 216 -14.04 -4.62 8.24
#